data_AF-A0A8S1NLP4-F1
#
_entry.id   AF-A0A8S1NLP4-F1
#
_cell.length_a   1.000
_cell.length_b   1.000
_cell.length_c   1.000
_cell.angle_alpha   90.00
_cell.angle_beta   90.00
_cell.angle_gamma   90.00
#
_symmetry.space_group_name_H-M   'P 1'
#
loop_
_entity.id
_entity.type
_entity.pdbx_description
1 polymer ?
#
loop_
_entity_poly.entity_id
_entity_poly.type
_entity_poly.pdbx_seq_one_letter_code
_entity_poly.pdbx_strand_id
1 'polypeptide(L)'
;MFSGQYKCGKKQGRWDTLFKEFDVKYQNLLKNVGGGNYDMNGKKEGQWIDLHEEFWTVRRTIYQGEYFKGRKKGSFVQKKI
;
A
#
# COMPACT_ATOMS: atom_id res chain seq x y z
N MET A 1 -1.45 -3.53 -9.72
CA MET A 1 -1.68 -2.22 -10.39
C MET A 1 -1.55 -1.11 -9.35
N PHE A 2 -0.85 -0.02 -9.65
CA PHE A 2 -0.80 1.15 -8.78
C PHE A 2 -1.73 2.23 -9.32
N SER A 3 -2.50 2.88 -8.45
CA SER A 3 -3.41 3.96 -8.80
C SER A 3 -3.15 5.17 -7.89
N GLY A 4 -3.04 6.36 -8.48
CA GLY A 4 -2.86 7.61 -7.75
C GLY A 4 -2.46 8.76 -8.67
N GLN A 5 -2.37 9.96 -8.10
CA GLN A 5 -2.09 11.19 -8.84
C GLN A 5 -0.64 11.66 -8.63
N TYR A 6 -0.07 12.24 -9.69
CA TYR A 6 1.17 12.99 -9.63
C TYR A 6 0.92 14.48 -9.76
N LYS A 7 1.68 15.28 -9.01
CA LYS A 7 1.77 16.73 -9.19
C LYS A 7 3.24 17.13 -9.09
N CYS A 8 3.73 17.88 -10.08
CA CYS A 8 5.13 18.31 -10.17
C CYS A 8 6.14 17.15 -9.97
N GLY A 9 5.87 15.99 -10.59
CA GLY A 9 6.73 14.80 -10.48
C GLY A 9 6.66 14.05 -9.16
N LYS A 10 5.77 14.43 -8.24
CA LYS A 10 5.62 13.80 -6.92
C LYS A 10 4.25 13.15 -6.77
N LYS A 11 4.20 12.00 -6.11
CA LYS A 11 2.94 11.35 -5.71
C LYS A 11 2.22 12.25 -4.72
N GLN A 12 0.93 12.51 -4.91
CA GLN A 12 0.11 13.26 -3.96
C GLN A 12 -1.22 12.54 -3.71
N GLY A 13 -1.78 12.75 -2.52
CA GLY A 13 -3.07 12.21 -2.14
C GLY A 13 -3.07 10.68 -2.02
N ARG A 14 -4.24 10.07 -2.23
CA ARG A 14 -4.44 8.63 -2.09
C ARG A 14 -3.72 7.85 -3.17
N TRP A 15 -2.97 6.84 -2.75
CA TRP A 15 -2.31 5.87 -3.60
C TRP A 15 -2.66 4.46 -3.16
N ASP A 16 -3.15 3.65 -4.09
CA ASP A 16 -3.57 2.27 -3.85
C ASP A 16 -2.80 1.28 -4.74
N THR A 17 -2.56 0.10 -4.20
CA THR A 17 -1.92 -1.03 -4.86
C THR A 17 -2.93 -2.17 -4.91
N LEU A 18 -3.40 -2.46 -6.12
CA LEU A 18 -4.36 -3.52 -6.38
C LEU A 18 -3.63 -4.81 -6.77
N PHE A 19 -3.96 -5.90 -6.09
CA PHE A 19 -3.54 -7.25 -6.40
C PHE A 19 -4.72 -8.01 -7.02
N LYS A 20 -4.47 -8.71 -8.12
CA LYS A 20 -5.47 -9.57 -8.74
C LYS A 20 -5.36 -10.95 -8.10
N GLU A 21 -6.34 -11.30 -7.29
CA GLU A 21 -6.43 -12.60 -6.66
C GLU A 21 -7.40 -13.49 -7.45
N PHE A 22 -6.95 -14.70 -7.78
CA PHE A 22 -7.82 -15.73 -8.34
C PHE A 22 -8.46 -16.49 -7.20
N ASP A 23 -9.72 -16.17 -6.92
CA ASP A 23 -10.58 -16.98 -6.05
C ASP A 23 -11.40 -17.93 -6.92
N VAL A 24 -11.52 -19.19 -6.51
CA VAL A 24 -12.29 -20.22 -7.21
C VAL A 24 -13.78 -19.87 -7.26
N LYS A 25 -14.26 -19.08 -6.29
CA LYS A 25 -15.65 -18.64 -6.17
C LYS A 25 -15.96 -17.33 -6.90
N TYR A 26 -14.97 -16.44 -7.02
CA TYR A 26 -15.12 -15.16 -7.69
C TYR A 26 -14.00 -15.01 -8.73
N GLN A 27 -14.36 -15.13 -10.00
CA GLN A 27 -13.41 -14.86 -11.07
C GLN A 27 -12.89 -13.41 -10.93
N ASN A 28 -11.58 -13.28 -10.69
CA ASN A 28 -10.81 -12.04 -10.77
C ASN A 28 -11.22 -10.93 -9.77
N LEU A 29 -11.00 -11.13 -8.47
CA LEU A 29 -11.15 -10.06 -7.50
C LEU A 29 -9.90 -9.16 -7.47
N LEU A 30 -10.09 -7.85 -7.62
CA LEU A 30 -9.05 -6.85 -7.34
C LEU A 30 -9.09 -6.47 -5.86
N LYS A 31 -8.08 -6.86 -5.11
CA LYS A 31 -7.93 -6.58 -3.69
C LYS A 31 -6.94 -5.45 -3.50
N ASN A 32 -7.27 -4.46 -2.68
CA ASN A 32 -6.31 -3.45 -2.26
C ASN A 32 -5.37 -4.06 -1.20
N VAL A 33 -4.08 -4.14 -1.53
CA VAL A 33 -3.06 -4.81 -0.71
C VAL A 33 -2.01 -3.86 -0.17
N GLY A 34 -1.99 -2.61 -0.64
CA GLY A 34 -0.91 -1.67 -0.35
C GLY A 34 -1.35 -0.25 -0.64
N GLY A 35 -0.83 0.74 0.06
CA GLY A 35 -1.23 2.12 -0.19
C GLY A 35 -1.47 2.96 1.05
N GLY A 36 -1.66 4.25 0.82
CA GLY A 36 -1.78 5.29 1.84
C GLY A 36 -1.86 6.68 1.21
N ASN A 37 -1.70 7.74 2.01
CA ASN A 37 -1.82 9.12 1.55
C ASN A 37 -0.48 9.84 1.52
N TYR A 38 -0.09 10.34 0.36
CA TYR A 38 1.08 11.20 0.25
C TYR A 38 0.72 12.67 0.50
N ASP A 39 1.54 13.36 1.27
CA ASP A 39 1.44 14.80 1.50
C ASP A 39 1.77 15.61 0.23
N MET A 40 1.63 16.92 0.30
CA MET A 40 1.94 17.83 -0.82
C MET A 40 3.42 17.80 -1.26
N ASN A 41 4.32 17.29 -0.40
CA ASN A 41 5.74 17.14 -0.68
C ASN A 41 6.09 15.73 -1.19
N GLY A 42 5.11 14.85 -1.38
CA GLY A 42 5.32 13.46 -1.80
C GLY A 42 5.84 12.55 -0.69
N LYS A 43 5.65 12.92 0.57
CA LYS A 43 6.03 12.11 1.72
C LYS A 43 4.85 11.34 2.25
N LYS A 44 5.13 10.20 2.86
CA LYS A 44 4.12 9.37 3.49
C LYS A 44 3.51 10.05 4.74
N GLU A 45 2.20 10.27 4.78
CA GLU A 45 1.39 10.64 5.95
C GLU A 45 0.19 9.71 6.28
N GLY A 46 -0.08 9.53 7.58
CA GLY A 46 -1.24 8.78 8.07
C GLY A 46 -1.11 7.28 7.91
N GLN A 47 -2.25 6.59 7.80
CA GLN A 47 -2.29 5.13 7.74
C GLN A 47 -1.76 4.60 6.41
N TRP A 48 -0.94 3.56 6.51
CA TRP A 48 -0.32 2.90 5.36
C TRP A 48 -0.42 1.39 5.44
N ILE A 49 -0.43 0.80 4.25
CA ILE A 49 -0.17 -0.63 4.04
C ILE A 49 1.10 -0.74 3.19
N ASP A 50 2.18 -1.22 3.79
CA ASP A 50 3.43 -1.57 3.10
C ASP A 50 3.41 -3.06 2.73
N LEU A 51 3.89 -3.37 1.52
CA LEU A 51 4.07 -4.75 1.08
C LEU A 51 5.40 -5.29 1.59
N HIS A 52 5.44 -6.56 2.00
CA HIS A 52 6.72 -7.26 2.21
C HIS A 52 7.51 -7.31 0.90
N GLU A 53 8.83 -7.34 0.97
CA GLU A 53 9.70 -7.35 -0.24
C GLU A 53 9.38 -8.55 -1.14
N GLU A 54 9.17 -9.71 -0.54
CA GLU A 54 8.76 -10.95 -1.20
C GLU A 54 7.23 -11.06 -1.46
N PHE A 55 6.50 -9.93 -1.49
CA PHE A 55 5.03 -9.94 -1.65
C PHE A 55 4.58 -10.72 -2.90
N TRP A 56 5.32 -10.55 -3.99
CA TRP A 56 4.96 -11.05 -5.31
C TRP A 56 5.48 -12.46 -5.61
N THR A 57 6.41 -12.97 -4.79
CA THR A 57 7.11 -14.22 -5.06
C THR A 57 6.59 -15.37 -4.18
N VAL A 58 6.67 -15.20 -2.86
CA VAL A 58 6.42 -16.31 -1.92
C VAL A 58 5.59 -15.92 -0.71
N ARG A 59 5.48 -14.62 -0.37
CA ARG A 59 4.87 -14.20 0.89
C ARG A 59 3.82 -13.14 0.69
N ARG A 60 2.53 -13.48 0.81
CA ARG A 60 1.45 -12.49 0.85
C ARG A 60 1.38 -11.77 2.21
N THR A 61 2.46 -11.10 2.59
CA THR A 61 2.59 -10.40 3.88
C THR A 61 2.56 -8.89 3.66
N ILE A 62 1.78 -8.21 4.48
CA ILE A 62 1.68 -6.75 4.52
C ILE A 62 2.00 -6.23 5.92
N TYR A 63 2.38 -4.96 6.00
CA TYR A 63 2.64 -4.23 7.24
C TYR A 63 1.74 -3.01 7.29
N GLN A 64 0.98 -2.87 8.36
CA GLN A 64 0.06 -1.74 8.55
C GLN A 64 0.51 -0.87 9.70
N GLY A 65 0.53 0.44 9.50
CA GLY A 65 0.94 1.38 10.52
C GLY A 65 0.83 2.83 10.06
N GLU A 66 1.25 3.75 10.91
CA GLU A 66 1.17 5.18 10.65
C GLU A 66 2.52 5.71 10.14
N TYR A 67 2.48 6.62 9.17
CA TYR A 67 3.60 7.45 8.78
C TYR A 67 3.38 8.90 9.17
N PHE A 68 4.45 9.58 9.54
CA PHE A 68 4.46 11.04 9.73
C PHE A 68 5.67 11.64 9.02
N LYS A 69 5.41 12.56 8.09
CA LYS A 69 6.45 13.24 7.29
C LYS A 69 7.44 12.26 6.63
N GLY A 70 6.94 11.14 6.14
CA GLY A 70 7.72 10.11 5.44
C GLY A 70 8.40 9.09 6.34
N ARG A 71 8.23 9.16 7.67
CA ARG A 71 8.84 8.21 8.61
C ARG A 71 7.78 7.34 9.28
N LYS A 72 8.10 6.06 9.49
CA LYS A 72 7.27 5.15 10.28
C LYS A 72 7.13 5.69 11.70
N LYS A 73 5.91 5.68 12.21
CA LYS A 73 5.57 6.13 13.56
C LYS A 73 5.03 4.94 14.34
N GLY A 74 5.68 4.62 15.45
CA GLY A 74 5.33 3.47 16.28
C GLY A 74 5.56 2.13 15.59
N SER A 75 4.88 1.10 16.09
CA SER A 75 5.00 -0.27 15.61
C SER A 75 4.06 -0.54 14.44
N PHE A 76 4.53 -1.33 13.47
CA PHE A 76 3.73 -1.81 12.35
C PHE A 76 3.20 -3.21 12.64
N VAL A 77 1.92 -3.42 12.32
CA VAL A 77 1.26 -4.72 12.47
C VAL A 77 1.47 -5.53 11.19
N GLN A 78 2.13 -6.67 11.32
CA GLN A 78 2.29 -7.63 10.23
C GLN A 78 1.01 -8.46 10.05
N LYS A 79 0.54 -8.62 8.80
CA LYS A 79 -0.61 -9.46 8.45
C LYS A 79 -0.28 -10.31 7.22
N LYS A 80 -0.74 -11.57 7.20
CA LYS A 80 -0.75 -12.42 6.00
C LYS A 80 -2.13 -12.32 5.35
N ILE A 81 -2.20 -12.24 4.02
CA ILE A 81 -3.43 -11.96 3.26
C ILE A 81 -3.67 -12.89 2.07
#